data_AF-A0A1G5KFI6-F1
#
_entry.id   AF-A0A1G5KFI6-F1
#
_cell.length_a   1.000
_cell.length_b   1.000
_cell.length_c   1.000
_cell.angle_alpha   90.00
_cell.angle_beta   90.00
_cell.angle_gamma   90.00
#
_symmetry.space_group_name_H-M   'P 1'
#
loop_
_entity.id
_entity.type
_entity.pdbx_description
1 polymer ?
#
loop_
_entity_poly.entity_id
_entity_poly.type
_entity_poly.pdbx_seq_one_letter_code
_entity_poly.pdbx_strand_id
1 'polypeptide(L)' 'MPEIEIPEPSPRDTTTLFKLRPRQCRYVISDDGTEAVFCGATAPEGSSWCPWHKQLVYVKPQARSGR' A
#
# COMPACT_ATOMS: atom_id res chain seq x y z
N MET A 1 -11.23 3.69 23.87
CA MET A 1 -10.93 4.49 22.66
C MET A 1 -11.59 3.75 21.51
N PRO A 2 -12.38 4.37 20.63
CA PRO A 2 -12.95 3.63 19.52
C PRO A 2 -11.80 3.13 18.64
N GLU A 3 -11.78 1.84 18.34
CA GLU A 3 -10.96 1.29 17.26
C GLU A 3 -11.43 1.96 15.97
N ILE A 4 -10.62 2.90 15.45
CA ILE A 4 -10.87 3.47 14.14
C ILE A 4 -10.50 2.38 13.15
N GLU A 5 -11.51 1.65 12.65
CA GLU A 5 -11.33 0.73 11.54
C GLU A 5 -10.89 1.55 10.31
N ILE A 6 -9.64 1.34 9.89
CA ILE A 6 -9.13 1.96 8.67
C ILE A 6 -9.59 1.07 7.51
N PRO A 7 -10.44 1.57 6.60
CA PRO A 7 -10.97 0.76 5.51
C PRO A 7 -9.86 0.36 4.53
N GLU A 8 -10.02 -0.81 3.91
CA GLU A 8 -9.17 -1.24 2.81
C GLU A 8 -9.33 -0.29 1.62
N PRO A 9 -8.23 0.09 0.93
CA PRO A 9 -8.28 0.97 -0.22
C PRO A 9 -9.07 0.34 -1.38
N SER A 10 -9.71 1.17 -2.19
CA SER A 10 -10.50 0.69 -3.32
C SER A 10 -9.59 0.15 -4.42
N PRO A 11 -9.95 -0.98 -5.07
CA PRO A 11 -9.28 -1.43 -6.29
C PRO A 11 -9.34 -0.41 -7.43
N ARG A 12 -10.26 0.57 -7.36
CA ARG A 12 -10.38 1.64 -8.35
C ARG A 12 -9.25 2.66 -8.29
N ASP A 13 -8.55 2.75 -7.17
CA ASP A 13 -7.42 3.68 -7.00
C ASP A 13 -6.11 3.13 -7.56
N THR A 14 -6.12 1.87 -8.02
CA THR A 14 -4.93 1.17 -8.50
C THR A 14 -4.32 1.86 -9.71
N THR A 15 -2.99 1.82 -9.77
CA THR A 15 -2.22 2.53 -10.79
C THR A 15 -0.92 1.80 -11.10
N THR A 16 -0.26 2.16 -12.19
CA THR A 16 0.99 1.55 -12.64
C THR A 16 2.15 2.52 -12.42
N LEU A 17 3.40 2.04 -12.50
CA LEU A 17 4.58 2.84 -12.17
C LEU A 17 4.62 4.19 -12.92
N PHE A 18 4.29 4.18 -14.21
CA PHE A 18 4.30 5.38 -15.06
C PHE A 18 3.14 6.34 -14.80
N LYS A 19 2.05 5.86 -14.18
CA LYS A 19 0.87 6.67 -13.84
C LYS A 19 0.87 7.14 -12.39
N LEU A 20 1.81 6.64 -11.57
CA LEU A 20 1.93 6.93 -10.16
C LEU A 20 2.35 8.38 -9.91
N ARG A 21 1.58 9.11 -9.10
CA ARG A 21 1.77 10.53 -8.79
C ARG A 21 2.34 10.73 -7.38
N PRO A 22 2.85 11.93 -7.05
CA PRO A 22 3.10 12.31 -5.66
C PRO A 22 1.86 12.07 -4.79
N ARG A 23 2.07 11.74 -3.51
CA ARG A 23 1.00 11.47 -2.54
C ARG A 23 0.08 10.30 -2.90
N GLN A 24 0.54 9.34 -3.71
CA GLN A 24 -0.12 8.05 -3.91
C GLN A 24 0.63 6.90 -3.24
N CYS A 25 -0.14 5.92 -2.78
CA CYS A 25 0.35 4.72 -2.11
C CYS A 25 1.16 3.85 -3.09
N ARG A 26 2.39 3.53 -2.68
CA ARG A 26 3.37 2.74 -3.44
C ARG A 26 3.40 1.27 -3.05
N TYR A 27 2.41 0.79 -2.31
CA TYR A 27 2.32 -0.63 -2.00
C TYR A 27 1.99 -1.42 -3.28
N VAL A 28 2.82 -2.41 -3.61
CA VAL A 28 2.63 -3.29 -4.77
C VAL A 28 1.61 -4.36 -4.41
N ILE A 29 0.49 -4.41 -5.14
CA ILE A 29 -0.58 -5.39 -4.93
C ILE A 29 -0.54 -6.53 -5.94
N SER A 30 0.14 -6.34 -7.07
CA SER A 30 0.37 -7.35 -8.10
C SER A 30 1.61 -6.97 -8.91
N ASP A 31 2.40 -7.98 -9.29
CA ASP A 31 3.57 -7.84 -10.15
C ASP A 31 3.70 -9.12 -10.98
N ASP A 32 3.68 -9.00 -12.30
CA ASP A 32 3.85 -10.11 -13.24
C ASP A 32 5.25 -10.13 -13.89
N GLY A 33 6.16 -9.28 -13.43
CA GLY A 33 7.51 -9.11 -13.96
C GLY A 33 7.60 -8.16 -15.17
N THR A 34 6.47 -7.78 -15.77
CA THR A 34 6.41 -6.81 -16.87
C THR A 34 5.76 -5.50 -16.46
N GLU A 35 4.77 -5.55 -15.57
CA GLU A 35 4.10 -4.39 -15.01
C GLU A 35 3.80 -4.60 -13.51
N ALA A 36 4.21 -3.62 -12.71
CA ALA A 36 3.83 -3.56 -11.30
C ALA A 36 2.56 -2.72 -11.13
N VAL A 37 1.57 -3.29 -10.46
CA VAL A 37 0.33 -2.62 -10.06
C VAL A 37 0.45 -2.17 -8.59
N PHE A 38 0.28 -0.88 -8.39
CA PHE A 38 0.33 -0.21 -7.09
C PHE A 38 -1.08 0.07 -6.57
N CYS A 39 -1.22 0.09 -5.25
CA CYS A 39 -2.46 0.46 -4.57
C CYS A 39 -3.01 1.82 -5.01
N GLY A 40 -2.15 2.83 -5.18
CA GLY A 40 -2.50 4.13 -5.75
C GLY A 40 -3.44 5.03 -4.92
N ALA A 41 -4.05 4.53 -3.84
CA ALA A 41 -4.83 5.33 -2.89
C ALA A 41 -4.01 6.48 -2.28
N THR A 42 -4.69 7.52 -1.79
CA THR A 42 -4.03 8.72 -1.24
C THR A 42 -3.10 8.37 -0.07
N ALA A 43 -1.85 8.78 -0.20
CA ALA A 43 -0.85 8.74 0.85
C ALA A 43 -0.78 10.11 1.57
N PRO A 44 -0.67 10.11 2.91
CA PRO A 44 -0.37 11.32 3.66
C PRO A 44 0.94 11.96 3.21
N GLU A 45 1.09 13.26 3.46
CA GLU A 45 2.34 13.97 3.20
C GLU A 45 3.50 13.32 3.97
N GLY A 46 4.65 13.18 3.30
CA GLY A 46 5.82 12.49 3.84
C GLY A 46 5.70 10.95 3.93
N SER A 47 4.60 10.36 3.45
CA SER A 47 4.41 8.90 3.43
C SER A 47 4.37 8.35 2.00
N SER A 48 4.95 7.16 1.82
CA SER A 48 4.79 6.37 0.60
C SER A 48 3.59 5.43 0.65
N TRP A 49 2.90 5.33 1.79
CA TRP A 49 1.81 4.36 2.02
C TRP A 49 0.53 5.05 2.49
N CYS A 50 -0.63 4.56 2.03
CA CYS A 50 -1.93 4.96 2.57
C CYS A 50 -2.11 4.42 4.01
N PRO A 51 -3.06 4.94 4.81
CA PRO A 51 -3.24 4.52 6.21
C PRO A 51 -3.41 3.01 6.41
N TRP A 52 -4.04 2.31 5.44
CA TRP A 52 -4.21 0.87 5.50
C TRP A 52 -2.88 0.13 5.27
N HIS A 53 -2.20 0.37 4.15
CA HIS A 53 -0.92 -0.26 3.84
C HIS A 53 0.22 0.16 4.77
N LYS A 54 0.08 1.32 5.43
CA LYS A 54 1.00 1.77 6.47
C LYS A 54 1.06 0.76 7.63
N GLN A 55 -0.08 0.14 7.97
CA GLN A 55 -0.12 -0.90 9.00
C GLN A 55 0.66 -2.13 8.58
N LEU A 56 0.57 -2.56 7.32
CA LEU A 56 1.27 -3.75 6.81
C LEU A 56 2.79 -3.56 6.71
N VAL A 57 3.25 -2.35 6.42
CA VAL A 57 4.68 -2.07 6.22
C VAL A 57 5.41 -1.84 7.54
N TYR A 58 4.75 -1.22 8.52
CA TYR A 58 5.36 -0.91 9.82
C TYR A 58 5.08 -1.94 10.91
N VAL A 59 4.23 -2.95 10.67
CA VAL A 59 4.25 -4.14 11.54
C VAL A 59 5.61 -4.82 11.39
N LYS A 60 6.27 -5.06 12.53
CA LYS A 60 7.50 -5.85 12.56
C LYS A 60 7.22 -7.17 11.84
N PRO A 61 8.10 -7.64 10.94
CA PRO A 61 7.92 -8.95 10.36
C PRO A 61 7.82 -9.95 11.51
N GLN A 62 6.67 -10.60 11.64
CA GLN A 62 6.64 -11.86 12.38
C GLN A 62 7.65 -12.73 11.66
N ALA A 63 8.74 -13.09 12.35
CA ALA A 63 9.83 -13.87 11.79
C ALA A 63 9.22 -14.99 10.95
N ARG A 64 9.41 -14.93 9.63
CA ARG A 64 8.98 -16.01 8.74
C ARG A 64 9.79 -17.21 9.17
N SER A 65 9.20 -18.09 9.97
CA SER A 65 9.74 -19.41 10.25
C SER A 65 9.81 -20.13 8.91
N GLY A 66 11.02 -20.19 8.35
CA GLY A 66 11.28 -20.86 7.09
C GLY A 66 10.94 -22.34 7.20
N ARG A 67 10.32 -22.87 6.16
CA ARG A 67 10.33 -24.30 5.86
C ARG A 67 10.59 -24.46 4.38
#